data_AF-A0A7J5EUJ9-F1
#
_entry.id   AF-A0A7J5EUJ9-F1
#
_cell.length_a   1.000
_cell.length_b   1.000
_cell.length_c   1.000
_cell.angle_alpha   90.00
_cell.angle_beta   90.00
_cell.angle_gamma   90.00
#
_symmetry.space_group_name_H-M   'P 1'
#
loop_
_entity.id
_entity.type
_entity.pdbx_description
1 polymer ?
#
loop_
_entity_poly.entity_id
_entity_poly.type
_entity_poly.pdbx_seq_one_letter_code
_entity_poly.pdbx_strand_id
1 'polypeptide(L)'
;APANRPLWFKKEPAFDDAASVFDVVSEGVAEAKAVRAEYEAHAPGSDLDLSHDGYASGNHAQIVFEGGTWMLYDRNSTNGTFSNGVRITHTRLDHGMTVRLGSTEVRFMVG
;
A
#
# COMPACT_ATOMS: atom_id res chain seq x y z
N ALA A 1 -55.12 -9.54 -7.54
CA ALA A 1 -53.87 -10.15 -8.05
C ALA A 1 -52.84 -10.15 -6.93
N PRO A 2 -52.21 -11.29 -6.57
CA PRO A 2 -51.23 -11.27 -5.49
C PRO A 2 -49.92 -10.63 -5.96
N ALA A 3 -49.38 -9.75 -5.13
CA ALA A 3 -48.18 -8.97 -5.38
C ALA A 3 -46.93 -9.86 -5.39
N ASN A 4 -46.09 -9.67 -6.41
CA ASN A 4 -44.80 -10.33 -6.59
C ASN A 4 -43.80 -9.77 -5.56
N ARG A 5 -43.50 -10.51 -4.49
CA ARG A 5 -42.46 -10.16 -3.50
C ARG A 5 -41.18 -10.94 -3.83
N PRO A 6 -40.01 -10.30 -3.99
CA PRO A 6 -38.76 -11.02 -4.13
C PRO A 6 -38.39 -11.71 -2.80
N LEU A 7 -38.22 -13.04 -2.85
CA LEU A 7 -37.66 -13.85 -1.76
C LEU A 7 -36.14 -13.76 -1.84
N TRP A 8 -35.54 -13.12 -0.84
CA TRP A 8 -34.09 -13.08 -0.66
C TRP A 8 -33.65 -14.36 0.02
N PHE A 9 -33.00 -15.26 -0.72
CA PHE A 9 -32.25 -16.37 -0.14
C PHE A 9 -30.89 -15.83 0.28
N LYS A 10 -30.66 -15.67 1.58
CA LYS A 10 -29.30 -15.55 2.09
C LYS A 10 -28.63 -16.89 1.80
N LYS A 11 -27.74 -16.93 0.80
CA LYS A 11 -26.82 -18.05 0.63
C LYS A 11 -25.83 -17.94 1.78
N GLU A 12 -26.22 -18.45 2.94
CA GLU A 12 -25.28 -18.65 4.03
C GLU A 12 -24.16 -19.54 3.47
N PRO A 13 -22.88 -19.17 3.68
CA PRO A 13 -21.80 -20.05 3.32
C PRO A 13 -22.03 -21.39 4.05
N ALA A 14 -22.05 -22.48 3.30
CA ALA A 14 -22.07 -23.80 3.90
C ALA A 14 -20.74 -23.95 4.65
N PHE A 15 -20.80 -23.94 5.97
CA PHE A 15 -19.67 -24.27 6.82
C PHE A 15 -19.58 -25.79 6.92
N ASP A 16 -18.37 -26.32 6.92
CA ASP A 16 -18.14 -27.71 7.32
C ASP A 16 -18.59 -27.87 8.78
N ASP A 17 -19.44 -28.84 9.08
CA ASP A 17 -19.97 -29.10 10.43
C ASP A 17 -18.85 -29.41 11.45
N ALA A 18 -17.63 -29.71 10.97
CA ALA A 18 -16.44 -29.93 11.79
C ALA A 18 -15.62 -28.65 12.08
N ALA A 19 -15.87 -27.53 11.38
CA ALA A 19 -15.12 -26.30 11.55
C ALA A 19 -15.85 -25.33 12.50
N SER A 20 -15.18 -24.93 13.59
CA SER A 20 -15.72 -23.90 14.48
C SER A 20 -15.64 -22.53 13.82
N VAL A 21 -16.60 -21.64 14.13
CA VAL A 21 -16.52 -20.21 13.80
C VAL A 21 -15.18 -19.62 14.27
N PHE A 22 -14.62 -20.14 15.36
CA PHE A 22 -13.30 -19.75 15.86
C PHE A 22 -12.17 -20.16 14.92
N ASP A 23 -12.25 -21.30 14.23
CA ASP A 23 -11.19 -21.78 13.33
C ASP A 23 -11.14 -20.92 12.06
N VAL A 24 -12.30 -20.66 11.45
CA VAL A 24 -12.42 -19.82 10.24
C VAL A 24 -11.98 -18.38 10.50
N VAL A 25 -12.34 -17.81 11.66
CA VAL A 25 -11.92 -16.46 12.03
C VAL A 25 -10.42 -16.42 12.34
N SER A 26 -9.87 -17.46 12.99
CA SER A 26 -8.44 -17.53 13.31
C SER A 26 -7.58 -17.61 12.05
N GLU A 27 -8.00 -18.40 11.06
CA GLU A 27 -7.35 -18.51 9.76
C GLU A 27 -7.36 -17.17 9.02
N GLY A 28 -8.51 -16.52 8.90
CA GLY A 28 -8.60 -15.20 8.27
C GLY A 28 -7.80 -14.10 9.01
N VAL A 29 -7.72 -14.17 10.33
CA VAL A 29 -6.89 -13.25 11.14
C VAL A 29 -5.40 -13.55 10.96
N ALA A 30 -5.02 -14.81 10.82
CA ALA A 30 -3.63 -15.21 10.57
C ALA A 30 -3.17 -14.76 9.18
N GLU A 31 -3.99 -14.95 8.14
CA GLU A 31 -3.72 -14.43 6.80
C GLU A 31 -3.59 -12.91 6.80
N ALA A 32 -4.53 -12.18 7.43
CA ALA A 32 -4.46 -10.73 7.53
C ALA A 32 -3.22 -10.24 8.30
N LYS A 33 -2.82 -10.95 9.36
CA LYS A 33 -1.58 -10.66 10.09
C LYS A 33 -0.33 -10.96 9.28
N ALA A 34 -0.32 -12.01 8.46
CA ALA A 34 0.81 -12.34 7.60
C ALA A 34 1.02 -11.26 6.53
N VAL A 35 -0.04 -10.82 5.87
CA VAL A 35 0.01 -9.71 4.90
C VAL A 35 0.49 -8.41 5.56
N ARG A 36 -0.04 -8.11 6.76
CA ARG A 36 0.40 -6.95 7.56
C ARG A 36 1.88 -7.06 7.94
N ALA A 37 2.32 -8.23 8.39
CA ALA A 37 3.69 -8.47 8.82
C ALA A 37 4.67 -8.40 7.63
N GLU A 38 4.29 -8.89 6.46
CA GLU A 38 5.09 -8.77 5.23
C GLU A 38 5.24 -7.30 4.81
N TYR A 39 4.16 -6.51 4.89
CA TYR A 39 4.18 -5.07 4.65
C TYR A 39 5.02 -4.31 5.69
N GLU A 40 4.89 -4.63 6.98
CA GLU A 40 5.66 -4.03 8.07
C GLU A 40 7.12 -4.50 8.10
N ALA A 41 7.42 -5.68 7.54
CA ALA A 41 8.76 -6.25 7.51
C ALA A 41 9.68 -5.57 6.49
N HIS A 42 9.17 -4.75 5.56
CA HIS A 42 9.97 -4.06 4.54
C HIS A 42 10.97 -5.04 3.88
N ALA A 43 10.49 -6.01 3.10
CA ALA A 43 11.34 -7.06 2.55
C ALA A 43 12.61 -6.47 1.89
N PRO A 44 13.82 -6.99 2.19
CA PRO A 44 15.07 -6.47 1.65
C PRO A 44 15.01 -6.42 0.11
N GLY A 45 15.17 -5.22 -0.45
CA GLY A 45 14.99 -4.93 -1.88
C GLY A 45 13.70 -4.17 -2.24
N SER A 46 12.80 -3.95 -1.28
CA SER A 46 11.60 -3.10 -1.47
C SER A 46 11.92 -1.61 -1.35
N ASP A 47 13.00 -1.28 -0.65
CA ASP A 47 13.42 0.09 -0.39
C ASP A 47 14.51 0.53 -1.39
N LEU A 48 14.42 1.79 -1.83
CA LEU A 48 15.47 2.44 -2.61
C LEU A 48 16.57 2.92 -1.65
N ASP A 49 17.73 2.28 -1.67
CA ASP A 49 18.88 2.71 -0.87
C ASP A 49 19.50 3.99 -1.42
N LEU A 50 19.37 5.07 -0.66
CA LEU A 50 19.97 6.38 -0.94
C LEU A 50 21.05 6.75 0.10
N SER A 51 21.63 5.76 0.79
CA SER A 51 22.67 5.99 1.81
C SER A 51 23.92 6.71 1.28
N HIS A 52 24.16 6.66 -0.03
CA HIS A 52 25.23 7.40 -0.70
C HIS A 52 24.92 8.90 -0.85
N ASP A 53 23.65 9.32 -0.72
CA ASP A 53 23.21 10.71 -0.87
C ASP A 53 23.07 11.36 0.51
N GLY A 54 24.07 12.15 0.91
CA GLY A 54 24.06 12.87 2.18
C GLY A 54 22.94 13.91 2.33
N TYR A 55 22.22 14.25 1.25
CA TYR A 55 21.04 15.11 1.27
C TYR A 55 19.73 14.32 1.41
N ALA A 56 19.77 12.99 1.31
CA ALA A 56 18.63 12.15 1.55
C ALA A 56 18.53 11.76 3.04
N SER A 57 17.39 12.02 3.67
CA SER A 57 17.08 11.46 4.99
C SER A 57 16.95 9.93 4.94
N GLY A 58 17.35 9.22 6.00
CA GLY A 58 17.27 7.76 6.04
C GLY A 58 15.85 7.19 5.90
N ASN A 59 14.83 7.95 6.31
CA ASN A 59 13.42 7.69 6.00
C ASN A 59 12.88 8.89 5.22
N HIS A 60 13.26 9.02 3.93
CA HIS A 60 13.00 10.22 3.14
C HIS A 60 11.55 10.32 2.68
N ALA A 61 11.09 9.27 2.01
CA ALA A 61 9.80 9.22 1.36
C ALA A 61 9.31 7.76 1.30
N GLN A 62 8.01 7.61 1.13
CA GLN A 62 7.36 6.31 1.02
C GLN A 62 6.44 6.31 -0.19
N ILE A 63 6.48 5.22 -0.96
CA ILE A 63 5.52 4.95 -2.03
C ILE A 63 4.56 3.88 -1.55
N VAL A 64 3.27 4.12 -1.70
CA VAL A 64 2.19 3.21 -1.29
C VAL A 64 1.24 3.03 -2.46
N PHE A 65 0.76 1.80 -2.68
CA PHE A 65 -0.35 1.54 -3.58
C PHE A 65 -1.65 1.51 -2.77
N GLU A 66 -2.48 2.55 -2.89
CA GLU A 66 -3.75 2.64 -2.17
C GLU A 66 -4.86 3.09 -3.12
N GLY A 67 -6.06 2.52 -2.98
CA GLY A 67 -7.22 2.91 -3.80
C GLY A 67 -7.02 2.73 -5.32
N GLY A 68 -6.13 1.82 -5.74
CA GLY A 68 -5.83 1.59 -7.16
C GLY A 68 -4.88 2.61 -7.79
N THR A 69 -4.24 3.46 -6.98
CA THR A 69 -3.26 4.44 -7.44
C THR A 69 -1.97 4.35 -6.62
N TRP A 70 -0.85 4.70 -7.25
CA TRP A 70 0.40 4.91 -6.53
C TRP A 70 0.42 6.30 -5.91
N MET A 71 0.82 6.36 -4.65
CA MET A 71 0.90 7.57 -3.85
C MET A 71 2.32 7.69 -3.28
N LEU A 72 2.91 8.88 -3.41
CA LEU A 72 4.20 9.25 -2.84
C LEU A 72 3.96 10.16 -1.63
N TYR A 73 4.58 9.84 -0.50
CA TYR A 73 4.54 10.64 0.74
C TYR A 73 5.95 11.04 1.13
N ASP A 74 6.16 12.32 1.40
CA ASP A 74 7.36 12.79 2.10
C ASP A 74 7.25 12.41 3.58
N ARG A 75 8.31 11.80 4.12
CA ARG A 75 8.35 11.34 5.51
C ARG A 75 8.99 12.37 6.43
N ASN A 76 8.66 13.66 6.20
CA ASN A 76 9.23 14.82 6.87
C ASN A 76 10.76 14.89 6.67
N SER A 77 11.17 14.75 5.41
CA SER A 77 12.59 14.77 5.04
C SER A 77 13.19 16.16 5.24
N THR A 78 14.49 16.22 5.54
CA THR A 78 15.19 17.48 5.83
C THR A 78 15.17 18.44 4.64
N ASN A 79 15.44 17.93 3.43
CA ASN A 79 15.53 18.73 2.21
C ASN A 79 14.22 18.73 1.40
N GLY A 80 13.24 17.91 1.79
CA GLY A 80 11.98 17.74 1.09
C GLY A 80 12.04 16.77 -0.09
N THR A 81 10.88 16.22 -0.41
CA THR A 81 10.62 15.46 -1.65
C THR A 81 10.04 16.38 -2.72
N PHE A 82 10.44 16.17 -3.97
CA PHE A 82 9.92 16.91 -5.12
C PHE A 82 9.39 15.96 -6.18
N SER A 83 8.28 16.31 -6.81
CA SER A 83 7.71 15.62 -7.96
C SER A 83 7.58 16.59 -9.13
N ASN A 84 8.18 16.25 -10.27
CA ASN A 84 8.30 17.11 -11.45
C ASN A 84 8.76 18.54 -11.11
N GLY A 85 9.74 18.66 -10.19
CA GLY A 85 10.29 19.94 -9.75
C GLY A 85 9.48 20.68 -8.67
N VAL A 86 8.28 20.22 -8.33
CA VAL A 86 7.43 20.83 -7.29
C VAL A 86 7.62 20.11 -5.96
N ARG A 87 7.85 20.85 -4.87
CA ARG A 87 7.95 20.26 -3.53
C ARG A 87 6.60 19.73 -3.08
N ILE A 88 6.56 18.51 -2.54
CA ILE A 88 5.33 17.84 -2.12
C ILE A 88 5.42 17.40 -0.66
N THR A 89 4.26 17.27 -0.02
CA THR A 89 4.08 16.48 1.21
C THR A 89 3.51 15.10 0.87
N HIS A 90 2.57 15.06 -0.06
CA HIS A 90 2.14 13.84 -0.74
C HIS A 90 1.65 14.17 -2.15
N THR A 91 1.71 13.19 -3.06
CA THR A 91 1.13 13.32 -4.40
C THR A 91 0.78 11.95 -4.97
N ARG A 92 -0.17 11.92 -5.90
CA ARG A 92 -0.30 10.79 -6.81
C ARG A 92 0.96 10.68 -7.67
N LEU A 93 1.38 9.45 -7.92
CA LEU A 93 2.56 9.12 -8.71
C LEU A 93 2.14 8.31 -9.94
N ASP A 94 2.20 8.93 -11.11
CA ASP A 94 1.88 8.30 -12.39
C ASP A 94 3.14 7.85 -13.12
N HIS A 95 2.98 6.87 -14.01
CA HIS A 95 4.07 6.36 -14.84
C HIS A 95 4.79 7.50 -15.58
N GLY A 96 6.14 7.47 -15.54
CA GLY A 96 7.02 8.43 -16.19
C GLY A 96 7.31 9.69 -15.38
N MET A 97 6.67 9.89 -14.23
CA MET A 97 6.92 11.06 -13.37
C MET A 97 8.33 11.04 -12.78
N THR A 98 8.92 12.22 -12.63
CA THR A 98 10.22 12.40 -12.02
C THR A 98 10.06 12.74 -10.54
N VAL A 99 10.81 12.06 -9.68
CA VAL A 99 10.85 12.28 -8.23
C VAL A 99 12.27 12.60 -7.82
N ARG A 100 12.45 13.66 -7.04
CA ARG A 100 13.75 14.03 -6.46
C ARG A 100 13.70 13.92 -4.94
N LEU A 101 14.65 13.18 -4.39
CA LEU A 101 14.85 12.88 -2.98
C LEU A 101 16.26 13.32 -2.62
N GLY A 102 16.41 14.36 -1.81
CA GLY A 102 17.72 14.95 -1.56
C GLY A 102 18.35 15.53 -2.84
N SER A 103 19.48 14.98 -3.26
CA SER A 103 20.16 15.33 -4.51
C SER A 103 19.91 14.31 -5.64
N THR A 104 19.33 13.16 -5.30
CA THR A 104 19.04 12.07 -6.24
C THR A 104 17.71 12.29 -6.96
N GLU A 105 17.71 12.15 -8.28
CA GLU A 105 16.52 12.21 -9.11
C GLU A 105 16.26 10.84 -9.76
N VAL A 106 15.04 10.34 -9.62
CA VAL A 106 14.59 9.05 -10.15
C VAL A 106 13.31 9.22 -10.97
N ARG A 107 13.07 8.31 -11.92
CA ARG A 107 11.83 8.26 -12.68
C ARG A 107 11.00 7.07 -12.23
N PHE A 108 9.73 7.32 -11.94
CA PHE A 108 8.78 6.28 -11.60
C PHE A 108 8.31 5.56 -12.87
N MET A 109 8.43 4.23 -12.91
CA MET A 109 8.03 3.40 -14.04
C MET A 109 7.18 2.25 -13.52
N VAL A 110 6.02 2.04 -14.13
CA VAL A 110 5.15 0.87 -13.92
C VAL A 110 5.18 0.04 -15.20
N GLY A 111 5.42 -1.26 -15.08
CA GLY A 111 5.49 -2.23 -16.18
C GLY A 111 4.48 -3.36 -16.03
#